data_AF-A0AAQ0VAG8-F1
#
_entry.id   AF-A0AAQ0VAG8-F1
#
_cell.length_a   1.000
_cell.length_b   1.000
_cell.length_c   1.000
_cell.angle_alpha   90.00
_cell.angle_beta   90.00
_cell.angle_gamma   90.00
#
_symmetry.space_group_name_H-M   'P 1'
#
loop_
_entity.id
_entity.type
_entity.pdbx_description
1 polymer ?
#
loop_
_entity_poly.entity_id
_entity_poly.type
_entity_poly.pdbx_seq_one_letter_code
_entity_poly.pdbx_strand_id
1 'polypeptide(L)' 'MKYQIAKLYRGDHFLGYGIAVDGQLLDGQASTSINTEITSLPTVTVVFNLNKDHAENQITIDLDEKV' A
#
# COMPACT_ATOMS: atom_id res chain seq x y z
N MET A 1 0.43 12.25 -7.18
CA MET A 1 0.27 10.77 -7.20
C MET A 1 -1.02 10.41 -6.48
N LYS A 2 -1.78 9.44 -7.01
CA LYS A 2 -2.98 8.91 -6.35
C LYS A 2 -2.76 7.44 -6.05
N TYR A 3 -2.72 7.07 -4.77
CA TYR A 3 -2.68 5.68 -4.37
C TYR A 3 -3.98 4.98 -4.83
N GLN A 4 -3.86 3.71 -5.16
CA GLN A 4 -4.94 2.89 -5.71
C GLN A 4 -5.04 1.60 -4.88
N ILE A 5 -6.27 1.16 -4.63
CA ILE A 5 -6.50 -0.19 -4.09
C ILE A 5 -6.52 -1.15 -5.28
N ALA A 6 -5.55 -2.05 -5.34
CA ALA A 6 -5.43 -3.08 -6.36
C ALA A 6 -6.09 -4.38 -5.87
N LYS A 7 -6.84 -5.05 -6.75
CA LYS A 7 -7.30 -6.43 -6.52
C LYS A 7 -6.21 -7.40 -6.97
N LEU A 8 -5.83 -8.33 -6.10
CA LEU A 8 -4.76 -9.28 -6.36
C LEU A 8 -5.37 -10.62 -6.76
N TYR A 9 -4.92 -11.14 -7.90
CA TYR A 9 -5.33 -12.43 -8.43
C TYR A 9 -4.13 -13.31 -8.73
N ARG A 10 -4.27 -14.63 -8.56
CA ARG A 10 -3.33 -15.64 -9.07
C ARG A 10 -4.11 -16.56 -9.99
N GLY A 11 -3.91 -16.40 -11.30
CA GLY A 11 -4.85 -16.92 -12.29
C GLY A 11 -6.24 -16.31 -12.05
N ASP A 12 -7.26 -17.14 -11.93
CA ASP A 12 -8.63 -16.69 -11.67
C ASP A 12 -8.97 -16.60 -10.16
N HIS A 13 -8.02 -16.93 -9.28
CA HIS A 13 -8.26 -16.91 -7.83
C HIS A 13 -7.96 -15.55 -7.23
N PHE A 14 -8.98 -14.96 -6.60
CA PHE A 14 -8.83 -13.75 -5.80
C PHE A 14 -8.04 -14.03 -4.52
N LEU A 15 -6.95 -13.30 -4.30
CA LEU A 15 -6.07 -13.46 -3.14
C LEU A 15 -6.19 -12.32 -2.12
N GLY A 16 -6.79 -11.19 -2.50
CA GLY A 16 -6.98 -10.05 -1.61
C GLY A 16 -6.75 -8.71 -2.28
N TYR A 17 -6.42 -7.71 -1.47
CA TYR A 17 -6.19 -6.34 -1.91
C TYR A 17 -4.76 -5.91 -1.59
N GLY A 18 -4.24 -4.95 -2.35
CA GLY A 18 -3.00 -4.26 -2.02
C GLY A 18 -2.98 -2.81 -2.46
N ILE A 19 -1.90 -2.10 -2.15
CA ILE A 19 -1.75 -0.68 -2.53
C ILE A 19 -0.85 -0.56 -3.75
N ALA A 20 -1.34 0.14 -4.76
CA ALA A 20 -0.58 0.48 -5.95
C ALA A 20 -0.37 2.00 -6.08
N VAL A 21 0.78 2.38 -6.63
CA VAL A 21 1.09 3.76 -7.04
C VAL A 21 1.45 3.72 -8.51
N ASP A 22 0.80 4.58 -9.30
CA ASP A 22 1.00 4.67 -10.75
C ASP A 22 0.88 3.31 -11.47
N GLY A 23 -0.09 2.49 -11.03
CA GLY A 23 -0.38 1.18 -11.59
C GLY A 23 0.56 0.06 -11.15
N GLN A 24 1.57 0.36 -10.32
CA GLN A 24 2.51 -0.63 -9.79
C GLN A 24 2.18 -0.98 -8.34
N LEU A 25 2.07 -2.27 -8.04
CA LEU A 25 1.87 -2.76 -6.67
C LEU A 25 3.11 -2.44 -5.83
N LEU A 26 2.91 -1.84 -4.65
CA LEU A 26 3.99 -1.65 -3.69
C LEU A 26 4.48 -3.00 -3.18
N ASP A 27 5.79 -3.24 -3.30
CA ASP A 27 6.41 -4.48 -2.83
C ASP A 27 6.47 -4.53 -1.29
N GLY A 28 6.69 -5.73 -0.76
CA GLY A 28 6.86 -5.96 0.67
C GLY A 28 5.56 -5.95 1.48
N GLN A 29 4.40 -5.88 0.83
CA GLN A 29 3.12 -5.97 1.53
C GLN A 29 2.98 -7.32 2.26
N ALA A 30 2.80 -7.26 3.57
CA ALA A 30 2.67 -8.41 4.46
C ALA A 30 1.21 -8.75 4.76
N SER A 31 0.36 -7.73 4.96
CA SER A 31 -1.06 -7.93 5.25
C SER A 31 -1.91 -6.72 4.87
N THR A 32 -3.21 -6.95 4.74
CA THR A 32 -4.22 -5.90 4.50
C THR A 32 -5.46 -6.19 5.31
N SER A 33 -5.91 -5.19 6.05
CA SER A 33 -7.15 -5.21 6.84
C SER A 33 -8.07 -4.11 6.33
N ILE A 34 -9.32 -4.47 6.03
CA ILE A 34 -10.35 -3.53 5.58
C ILE A 34 -11.40 -3.44 6.68
N ASN A 35 -11.64 -2.23 7.18
CA ASN A 35 -12.73 -1.95 8.11
C ASN A 35 -13.83 -1.17 7.38
N THR A 36 -15.04 -1.70 7.45
CA THR A 36 -16.26 -1.11 6.85
C THR A 36 -17.38 -0.99 7.88
N GLU A 37 -17.06 -0.56 9.10
CA GLU A 37 -18.05 -0.27 10.14
C GLU A 37 -19.09 0.76 9.67
N ILE A 38 -20.35 0.52 10.02
CA ILE A 38 -21.50 1.31 9.53
C ILE A 38 -21.41 2.78 9.96
N THR A 39 -20.77 3.05 11.09
CA THR A 39 -20.67 4.38 11.70
C THR A 39 -19.42 5.16 11.32
N SER A 40 -18.53 4.58 10.51
CA SER A 40 -17.25 5.21 10.15
C SER A 40 -17.01 5.13 8.64
N LEU A 41 -16.10 5.98 8.17
CA LEU A 41 -15.63 5.88 6.78
C LEU A 41 -14.85 4.57 6.62
N PRO A 42 -15.03 3.84 5.49
CA PRO A 42 -14.22 2.67 5.22
C PRO A 42 -12.73 2.99 5.27
N THR A 43 -11.97 2.16 5.98
CA THR A 43 -10.51 2.31 6.08
C THR A 43 -9.81 1.04 5.60
N VAL A 44 -8.60 1.23 5.07
CA VAL A 44 -7.69 0.14 4.72
C VAL A 44 -6.39 0.36 5.48
N THR A 45 -5.98 -0.65 6.23
CA THR A 45 -4.68 -0.71 6.88
C THR A 45 -3.82 -1.73 6.16
N VAL A 46 -2.62 -1.32 5.76
CA VAL A 46 -1.67 -2.18 5.07
C VAL A 46 -0.38 -2.21 5.86
N VAL A 47 0.13 -3.42 6.12
CA VAL A 47 1.40 -3.64 6.80
C VAL A 47 2.42 -4.05 5.76
N PHE A 48 3.59 -3.41 5.80
CA PHE A 48 4.73 -3.74 4.95
C PHE A 48 5.85 -4.35 5.80
N ASN A 49 6.48 -5.40 5.29
CA ASN A 49 7.73 -5.91 5.82
C ASN A 49 8.86 -4.98 5.36
N LEU A 50 9.48 -4.29 6.31
CA LEU A 50 10.70 -3.55 6.06
C LEU A 50 11.90 -4.50 6.19
N ASN A 51 12.86 -4.38 5.30
CA ASN A 51 14.13 -5.08 5.39
C ASN A 51 15.25 -4.05 5.64
N LYS A 52 16.48 -4.53 5.81
CA LYS A 52 17.65 -3.68 6.07
C LYS A 52 17.84 -2.62 4.99
N ASP A 53 17.61 -2.97 3.73
CA ASP A 53 17.75 -2.06 2.59
C ASP A 53 16.70 -0.93 2.64
N HIS A 54 15.47 -1.23 3.04
CA HIS A 54 14.42 -0.22 3.26
C HIS A 54 14.70 0.69 4.47
N ALA A 55 15.31 0.16 5.52
CA ALA A 55 15.58 0.90 6.74
C ALA A 55 16.80 1.81 6.62
N GLU A 56 17.85 1.38 5.92
CA GLU A 56 19.13 2.09 5.84
C GLU A 56 19.25 3.04 4.64
N ASN A 57 18.46 2.83 3.58
CA ASN A 57 18.44 3.69 2.39
C ASN A 57 17.11 4.46 2.25
N GLN A 58 16.68 5.11 3.34
CA GLN A 58 15.45 5.91 3.30
C GLN A 58 15.64 7.14 2.41
N ILE A 59 14.75 7.29 1.43
CA ILE A 59 14.65 8.52 0.65
C ILE A 59 13.88 9.53 1.49
N THR A 60 14.51 10.65 1.82
CA THR A 60 13.82 11.80 2.41
C THR A 60 13.12 12.56 1.28
N ILE A 61 11.80 12.68 1.36
CA ILE A 61 11.01 13.52 0.47
C ILE A 61 10.67 14.79 1.24
N ASP A 62 11.27 15.91 0.85
CA ASP A 62 10.88 17.24 1.33
C ASP A 62 9.63 17.68 0.56
N LEU A 63 8.56 18.01 1.29
CA LEU A 63 7.28 18.43 0.71
C LEU A 63 7.20 19.95 0.53
N ASP A 64 8.15 20.69 1.09
CA ASP A 64 8.22 22.16 1.05
C ASP A 64 9.21 22.66 -0.02
N GLU A 65 10.05 21.77 -0.58
CA GLU A 65 10.85 22.10 -1.78
C GLU A 65 9.92 22.32 -2.98
N LYS A 66 9.80 23.59 -3.39
CA LYS A 66 9.14 23.97 -4.64
C LYS A 66 9.93 23.43 -5.83
N VAL A 67 9.32 22.48 -6.55
CA VAL A 67 9.71 22.09 -7.92
C VAL A 67 9.54 23.26 -8.88
#